data_AF-A0A9D9FDQ4-F1
#
_entry.id   AF-A0A9D9FDQ4-F1
#
_cell.length_a   1.000
_cell.length_b   1.000
_cell.length_c   1.000
_cell.angle_alpha   90.00
_cell.angle_beta   90.00
_cell.angle_gamma   90.00
#
_symmetry.space_group_name_H-M   'P 1'
#
loop_
_entity.id
_entity.type
_entity.pdbx_description
1 polymer ?
#
loop_
_entity_poly.entity_id
_entity_poly.type
_entity_poly.pdbx_seq_one_letter_code
_entity_poly.pdbx_strand_id
1 'polypeptide(L)' 'PLRRNVTIDEVGGAGLYFLSDLSSGVTGEVHHVDSGYHTVGMVAVDQAAAVSDLLAGLNKKAG' A
#
# COMPACT_ATOMS: atom_id res chain seq x y z
N PRO A 1 1.69 -2.00 8.14
CA PRO A 1 1.61 -1.01 7.03
C PRO A 1 1.48 0.42 7.57
N LEU A 2 2.11 1.40 6.93
CA LEU A 2 2.31 2.77 7.44
C LEU A 2 1.01 3.60 7.59
N ARG A 3 -0.16 3.00 7.34
CA ARG A 3 -1.51 3.61 7.47
C ARG A 3 -1.66 4.93 6.70
N ARG A 4 -0.92 5.07 5.61
CA ARG A 4 -1.01 6.18 4.68
C ARG A 4 -0.65 5.72 3.27
N ASN A 5 -1.10 6.49 2.29
CA ASN A 5 -0.65 6.30 0.92
C ASN A 5 0.84 6.64 0.79
N VAL A 6 1.46 5.99 -0.17
CA VAL A 6 2.79 6.32 -0.66
C VAL A 6 2.76 7.69 -1.34
N THR A 7 3.85 8.47 -1.23
CA THR A 7 4.01 9.73 -1.97
C THR A 7 4.77 9.51 -3.27
N ILE A 8 4.70 10.49 -4.19
CA ILE A 8 5.45 10.42 -5.45
C ILE A 8 6.96 10.42 -5.21
N ASP A 9 7.44 11.15 -4.20
CA ASP A 9 8.86 11.21 -3.86
C ASP A 9 9.39 9.86 -3.36
N GLU A 10 8.56 9.10 -2.65
CA GLU A 10 8.92 7.75 -2.16
C GLU A 10 9.01 6.76 -3.33
N VAL A 11 8.07 6.80 -4.27
CA VAL A 11 8.11 5.99 -5.48
C VAL A 11 9.30 6.39 -6.36
N GLY A 12 9.52 7.68 -6.55
CA GLY A 12 10.63 8.23 -7.32
C GLY A 12 11.99 7.86 -6.71
N GLY A 13 12.11 7.93 -5.38
CA GLY A 13 13.32 7.54 -4.66
C GLY A 13 13.65 6.05 -4.82
N ALA A 14 12.65 5.17 -4.73
CA ALA A 14 12.84 3.74 -5.00
C ALA A 14 13.23 3.46 -6.46
N GLY A 15 12.63 4.18 -7.40
CA GLY A 15 13.04 4.13 -8.81
C GLY A 15 14.48 4.59 -9.03
N LEU A 16 14.89 5.69 -8.40
CA LEU A 16 16.27 6.18 -8.47
C LEU A 16 17.26 5.18 -7.88
N TYR A 17 16.93 4.54 -6.75
CA TYR A 17 17.73 3.45 -6.20
C TYR A 17 17.98 2.35 -7.25
N PHE A 18 16.91 1.85 -7.87
CA PHE A 18 16.93 0.81 -8.90
C PHE A 18 17.66 1.19 -10.19
N LEU A 19 17.71 2.47 -10.55
CA LEU A 19 18.42 2.94 -11.74
C LEU A 19 19.86 3.35 -11.45
N SER A 20 20.26 3.41 -10.19
CA SER A 20 21.60 3.80 -9.75
C SER A 20 22.50 2.61 -9.46
N ASP A 21 23.81 2.87 -9.38
CA ASP A 21 24.82 1.87 -9.00
C ASP A 21 24.59 1.24 -7.62
N LEU A 22 23.80 1.89 -6.75
CA LEU A 22 23.42 1.36 -5.43
C LEU A 22 22.64 0.04 -5.53
N SER A 23 22.02 -0.22 -6.68
CA SER A 23 21.27 -1.45 -6.95
C SER A 23 21.98 -2.36 -7.96
N SER A 24 23.28 -2.16 -8.22
CA SER A 24 24.05 -2.90 -9.25
C SER A 24 24.00 -4.43 -9.14
N GLY A 25 23.75 -4.97 -7.94
CA GLY A 25 23.59 -6.41 -7.72
C GLY A 25 22.14 -6.91 -7.67
N VAL A 26 21.15 -6.03 -7.85
CA VAL A 26 19.72 -6.37 -7.72
C VAL A 26 19.15 -6.66 -9.09
N THR A 27 18.71 -7.91 -9.30
CA THR A 27 18.17 -8.36 -10.60
C THR A 27 16.96 -9.26 -10.38
N GLY A 28 15.98 -9.20 -11.29
CA GLY A 28 14.79 -10.07 -11.23
C GLY A 28 13.82 -9.79 -10.09
N GLU A 29 13.95 -8.64 -9.42
CA GLU A 29 13.18 -8.33 -8.20
C GLU A 29 11.93 -7.48 -8.45
N VAL A 30 10.92 -7.67 -7.58
CA VAL A 30 9.73 -6.81 -7.48
C VAL A 30 9.78 -6.05 -6.16
N HIS A 31 10.12 -4.76 -6.23
CA HIS A 31 10.24 -3.92 -5.04
C HIS A 31 8.92 -3.22 -4.72
N HIS A 32 8.31 -3.62 -3.60
CA HIS A 32 7.05 -3.06 -3.14
C HIS A 32 7.27 -1.70 -2.48
N VAL A 33 6.68 -0.65 -3.06
CA VAL A 33 6.68 0.71 -2.51
C VAL A 33 5.25 1.14 -2.24
N ASP A 34 4.67 0.54 -1.20
CA ASP A 34 3.22 0.55 -0.99
C ASP A 34 2.85 0.76 0.49
N SER A 35 3.76 1.36 1.27
CA SER A 35 3.60 1.51 2.73
C SER A 35 3.38 0.16 3.46
N GLY A 36 3.84 -0.95 2.88
CA GLY A 36 3.69 -2.30 3.44
C GLY A 36 2.32 -2.91 3.22
N TYR A 37 1.55 -2.43 2.25
CA TYR A 37 0.22 -2.93 1.92
C TYR A 37 0.25 -4.40 1.47
N HIS A 38 1.22 -4.83 0.68
CA HIS A 38 1.30 -6.20 0.16
C HIS A 38 1.42 -7.28 1.24
N THR A 39 1.90 -6.92 2.44
CA THR A 39 2.01 -7.85 3.58
C THR A 39 0.68 -8.08 4.30
N VAL A 40 -0.36 -7.31 3.95
CA VAL A 40 -1.68 -7.36 4.58
C VAL A 40 -2.52 -8.44 3.92
N GLY A 41 -2.62 -9.62 4.55
CA GLY A 41 -3.41 -10.75 4.05
C GLY A 41 -4.93 -10.67 4.29
N MET A 42 -5.39 -9.79 5.19
CA MET A 42 -6.80 -9.54 5.51
C MET A 42 -7.00 -8.07 5.87
N VAL A 43 -8.23 -7.54 5.77
CA VAL A 43 -8.58 -6.18 6.22
C VAL A 43 -7.96 -5.92 7.60
N ALA A 44 -7.24 -4.80 7.73
CA ALA A 44 -6.60 -4.42 8.98
C ALA A 44 -7.66 -4.48 10.09
N VAL A 45 -7.46 -5.35 11.09
CA VAL A 45 -8.51 -5.74 12.04
C VAL A 45 -8.98 -4.54 12.88
N ASP A 46 -8.10 -3.56 13.05
CA ASP A 46 -8.36 -2.25 13.64
C ASP A 46 -9.27 -1.35 12.79
N GLN A 47 -9.38 -1.59 11.48
CA GLN A 47 -10.27 -0.88 10.56
C GLN A 47 -11.57 -1.62 10.26
N ALA A 48 -11.73 -2.84 10.78
CA ALA A 48 -12.90 -3.68 10.49
C ALA A 48 -14.22 -2.99 10.89
N ALA A 49 -14.25 -2.27 12.00
CA ALA A 49 -15.43 -1.53 12.45
C ALA A 49 -15.79 -0.38 11.49
N ALA A 50 -14.82 0.45 11.10
CA ALA A 50 -15.05 1.55 10.17
C ALA A 50 -15.50 1.06 8.78
N VAL A 51 -14.94 -0.06 8.31
CA VAL A 51 -15.36 -0.70 7.05
C VAL A 51 -16.78 -1.25 7.18
N SER A 52 -17.14 -1.86 8.30
CA SER A 52 -18.50 -2.34 8.57
C SER A 52 -19.52 -1.20 8.54
N ASP A 53 -19.22 -0.07 9.16
CA ASP A 53 -20.09 1.10 9.18
C ASP A 53 -20.28 1.70 7.78
N LEU A 54 -19.20 1.75 6.99
CA LEU A 54 -19.25 2.20 5.60
C LEU A 54 -20.15 1.27 4.75
N LEU A 55 -19.98 -0.04 4.85
CA LEU A 55 -20.77 -1.03 4.11
C LEU A 55 -22.25 -0.96 4.50
N ALA A 56 -22.57 -0.79 5.78
CA ALA A 56 -23.93 -0.58 6.25
C ALA A 56 -24.56 0.70 5.67
N GLY A 57 -23.78 1.78 5.55
CA GLY A 57 -24.19 3.04 4.94
C GLY A 57 -24.45 2.95 3.44
N LEU A 58 -23.70 2.13 2.71
CA LEU A 58 -23.90 1.89 1.28
C LEU A 58 -25.19 1.10 1.02
N ASN A 59 -25.49 0.10 1.86
CA ASN A 59 -26.71 -0.71 1.72
C ASN A 59 -28.00 0.12 1.94
N LYS A 60 -27.95 1.11 2.83
CA LYS A 60 -29.07 2.05 3.07
C LYS A 60 -29.35 3.02 1.92
N LYS A 61 -28.39 3.26 1.02
CA LYS A 61 -28.54 4.19 -0.12
C LYS A 61 -29.02 3.49 -1.41
N ALA A 62 -29.03 2.16 -1.42
CA ALA A 62 -29.42 1.35 -2.56
C ALA A 62 -30.90 0.90 -2.54
N GLY A 63 -31.66 1.30 -1.51
CA GLY A 63 -33.12 1.20 -1.43
C GLY A 63 -33.75 2.58 -1.39
#